data_AF-A0A1V5QAW3-F1
#
_entry.id   AF-A0A1V5QAW3-F1
#
_cell.length_a   1.000
_cell.length_b   1.000
_cell.length_c   1.000
_cell.angle_alpha   90.00
_cell.angle_beta   90.00
_cell.angle_gamma   90.00
#
_symmetry.space_group_name_H-M   'P 1'
#
loop_
_entity.id
_entity.type
_entity.pdbx_description
1 polymer ?
#
loop_
_entity_poly.entity_id
_entity_poly.type
_entity_poly.pdbx_seq_one_letter_code
_entity_poly.pdbx_strand_id
1 'polypeptide(L)'
;MAGRIIGFLFLLMLLAGGYFMFDMFRQIDKVNENIQGEWDIPAQLGEDSCDCWQFTTDGKAEGNTGVALSFTKNKKTGERSNIVEYTYVIEEYTDSADTVRTHIVVTTSGVKRSEMVSREIRITSLSKMEMSVTFVNDRFHTDITRLTRPTMF
;
A
#
# COMPACT_ATOMS: atom_id res chain seq x y z
N MET A 1 23.29 18.43 -42.98
CA MET A 1 21.88 18.21 -42.56
C MET A 1 21.71 17.00 -41.65
N ALA A 2 22.26 15.82 -42.00
CA ALA A 2 22.11 14.60 -41.20
C ALA A 2 22.49 14.74 -39.70
N GLY A 3 23.61 15.40 -39.36
CA GLY A 3 24.01 15.60 -37.96
C GLY A 3 23.05 16.47 -37.13
N ARG A 4 22.33 17.41 -37.76
CA ARG A 4 21.29 18.21 -37.09
C ARG A 4 20.03 17.40 -36.83
N ILE A 5 19.67 16.50 -37.75
CA ILE A 5 18.52 15.59 -37.61
C ILE A 5 18.79 14.57 -36.49
N ILE A 6 20.00 14.00 -36.44
CA ILE A 6 20.39 13.07 -35.37
C ILE A 6 20.43 13.76 -34.00
N GLY A 7 20.97 14.98 -33.93
CA GLY A 7 20.97 15.75 -32.69
C GLY A 7 19.56 16.08 -32.18
N PHE A 8 18.64 16.39 -33.09
CA PHE A 8 17.24 16.62 -32.76
C PHE A 8 16.54 15.36 -32.23
N LEU A 9 16.79 14.20 -32.85
CA LEU A 9 16.27 12.91 -32.38
C LEU A 9 16.81 12.54 -30.99
N PHE A 10 18.10 12.78 -30.73
CA PHE A 10 18.70 12.55 -29.42
C PHE A 10 18.09 13.45 -28.33
N LEU A 11 17.82 14.73 -28.67
CA LEU A 11 17.17 15.66 -27.75
C LEU A 11 15.74 15.21 -27.42
N LEU A 12 14.98 14.75 -28.42
CA LEU A 12 13.64 14.18 -28.21
C LEU A 12 13.68 12.94 -27.31
N MET A 13 14.66 12.05 -27.48
CA MET A 13 14.83 10.89 -26.61
C MET A 13 15.15 11.30 -25.16
N LEU A 14 16.01 12.29 -24.96
CA LEU A 14 16.33 12.81 -23.62
C LEU A 14 15.10 13.45 -22.94
N LEU A 15 14.33 14.24 -23.67
CA LEU A 15 13.11 14.85 -23.15
C LEU A 15 12.05 13.78 -22.81
N ALA A 16 11.88 12.78 -23.67
CA ALA A 16 10.98 11.66 -23.41
C ALA A 16 11.43 10.86 -22.18
N GLY A 17 12.70 10.48 -22.10
CA GLY A 17 13.25 9.74 -20.96
C GLY A 17 13.15 10.52 -19.64
N GLY A 18 13.44 11.82 -19.68
CA GLY A 18 13.29 12.71 -18.53
C GLY A 18 11.83 12.84 -18.06
N TYR A 19 10.88 12.94 -19.01
CA TYR A 19 9.46 12.94 -18.71
C TYR A 19 9.01 11.64 -18.05
N PHE A 20 9.41 10.48 -18.57
CA PHE A 20 9.10 9.18 -17.96
C PHE A 20 9.65 9.06 -16.54
N MET A 21 10.90 9.46 -16.32
CA MET A 21 11.51 9.44 -14.98
C MET A 21 10.78 10.37 -14.02
N PHE A 22 10.40 11.58 -14.46
CA PHE A 22 9.64 12.51 -13.62
C PHE A 22 8.24 11.99 -13.29
N ASP A 23 7.54 11.44 -14.27
CA ASP A 23 6.20 10.88 -14.11
C ASP A 23 6.19 9.65 -13.17
N MET A 24 7.27 8.88 -13.15
CA MET A 24 7.48 7.74 -12.27
C MET A 24 7.54 8.15 -10.78
N PHE A 25 8.11 9.32 -10.48
CA PHE A 25 8.23 9.86 -9.13
C PHE A 25 7.09 10.82 -8.75
N ARG A 26 6.16 11.10 -9.66
CA ARG A 26 5.00 11.96 -9.35
C ARG A 26 4.13 11.25 -8.31
N GLN A 27 3.88 11.94 -7.20
CA GLN A 27 2.92 11.48 -6.21
C GLN A 27 1.54 11.32 -6.85
N ILE A 28 0.86 10.24 -6.50
CA ILE A 28 -0.52 9.97 -6.92
C ILE A 28 -1.43 10.29 -5.75
N ASP A 29 -2.63 10.77 -6.06
CA ASP A 29 -3.70 10.86 -5.08
C ASP A 29 -3.96 9.47 -4.47
N LYS A 30 -4.04 9.43 -3.14
CA LYS A 30 -4.32 8.20 -2.39
C LYS A 30 -5.80 7.90 -2.49
N VAL A 31 -6.14 6.90 -3.29
CA VAL A 31 -7.50 6.36 -3.43
C VAL A 31 -7.49 4.87 -3.13
N ASN A 32 -8.64 4.32 -2.80
CA ASN A 32 -8.84 2.89 -2.59
C ASN A 32 -8.34 2.03 -3.77
N GLU A 33 -8.47 2.48 -5.02
CA GLU A 33 -7.89 1.82 -6.20
C GLU A 33 -6.36 1.66 -6.11
N ASN A 34 -5.67 2.64 -5.54
CA ASN A 34 -4.22 2.64 -5.42
C ASN A 34 -3.69 1.86 -4.21
N ILE A 35 -4.58 1.48 -3.27
CA ILE A 35 -4.25 0.77 -2.02
C ILE A 35 -4.48 -0.76 -2.13
N GLN A 36 -5.14 -1.23 -3.19
CA GLN A 36 -5.36 -2.67 -3.41
C GLN A 36 -4.06 -3.47 -3.52
N GLY A 37 -4.04 -4.69 -2.97
CA GLY A 37 -2.89 -5.59 -3.03
C GLY A 37 -2.78 -6.55 -1.83
N GLU A 38 -1.74 -7.37 -1.81
CA GLU A 38 -1.38 -8.25 -0.69
C GLU A 38 -0.06 -7.77 -0.08
N TRP A 39 -0.04 -7.57 1.24
CA TRP A 39 1.07 -7.02 2.00
C TRP A 39 1.55 -8.08 2.99
N ASP A 40 2.77 -8.54 2.79
CA ASP A 40 3.39 -9.53 3.65
C ASP A 40 4.18 -8.80 4.75
N ILE A 41 3.72 -8.92 5.98
CA ILE A 41 4.42 -8.46 7.18
C ILE A 41 5.42 -9.56 7.55
N PRO A 42 6.73 -9.34 7.38
CA PRO A 42 7.71 -10.31 7.83
C PRO A 42 7.55 -10.45 9.34
N ALA A 43 7.12 -11.63 9.78
CA ALA A 43 7.37 -12.05 11.14
C ALA A 43 8.89 -12.04 11.37
N GLN A 44 9.31 -12.02 12.63
CA GLN A 44 10.72 -11.90 13.02
C GLN A 44 11.63 -12.79 12.16
N LEU A 45 12.83 -12.30 11.83
CA LEU A 45 13.83 -13.03 11.04
C LEU A 45 13.99 -14.46 11.57
N GLY A 46 13.65 -15.45 10.74
CA GLY A 46 13.73 -16.88 11.09
C GLY A 46 12.38 -17.61 11.21
N GLU A 47 11.25 -16.90 11.18
CA GLU A 47 9.93 -17.54 11.21
C GLU A 47 9.43 -18.00 9.83
N ASP A 48 8.89 -19.22 9.81
CA ASP A 48 8.28 -19.87 8.64
C ASP A 48 6.90 -19.30 8.29
N SER A 49 6.37 -18.40 9.11
CA SER A 49 5.10 -17.70 8.91
C SER A 49 5.31 -16.20 8.65
N CYS A 50 4.35 -15.59 7.97
CA CYS A 50 4.17 -14.14 7.91
C CYS A 50 2.70 -13.77 8.16
N ASP A 51 2.46 -12.62 8.77
CA ASP A 51 1.13 -12.01 8.82
C ASP A 51 0.90 -11.29 7.50
N CYS A 52 -0.21 -11.56 6.83
CA CYS A 52 -0.50 -11.07 5.50
C CYS A 52 -1.81 -10.28 5.53
N TRP A 53 -1.80 -9.15 4.82
CA TRP A 53 -2.96 -8.28 4.68
C TRP A 53 -3.32 -8.13 3.21
N GLN A 54 -4.53 -8.50 2.84
CA GLN A 54 -5.03 -8.35 1.48
C GLN A 54 -6.12 -7.27 1.45
N PHE A 55 -5.89 -6.20 0.70
CA PHE A 55 -6.82 -5.08 0.51
C PHE A 55 -7.50 -5.21 -0.85
N THR A 56 -8.82 -5.22 -0.86
CA THR A 56 -9.64 -5.28 -2.07
C THR A 56 -10.68 -4.17 -2.07
N THR A 57 -11.14 -3.80 -3.27
CA THR A 57 -12.42 -3.11 -3.39
C THR A 57 -13.50 -4.16 -3.49
N ASP A 58 -14.56 -4.03 -2.71
CA ASP A 58 -15.73 -4.90 -2.81
C ASP A 58 -16.60 -4.62 -4.07
N GLY A 59 -16.11 -3.77 -4.98
CA GLY A 59 -16.83 -3.32 -6.17
C GLY A 59 -18.06 -2.46 -5.88
N LYS A 60 -18.32 -2.15 -4.61
CA LYS A 60 -19.44 -1.34 -4.10
C LYS A 60 -18.99 -0.11 -3.32
N ALA A 61 -17.71 -0.01 -2.98
CA ALA A 61 -17.14 1.08 -2.21
C ALA A 61 -17.04 2.36 -3.03
N GLU A 62 -17.98 3.28 -2.81
CA GLU A 62 -17.82 4.68 -3.21
C GLU A 62 -16.89 5.40 -2.20
N GLY A 63 -15.89 6.12 -2.70
CA GLY A 63 -15.02 6.97 -1.88
C GLY A 63 -13.83 6.25 -1.26
N ASN A 64 -13.58 6.46 0.03
CA ASN A 64 -12.34 6.09 0.72
C ASN A 64 -12.39 4.74 1.46
N THR A 65 -13.33 3.86 1.12
CA THR A 65 -13.58 2.61 1.87
C THR A 65 -13.26 1.35 1.05
N GLY A 66 -13.17 0.21 1.73
CA GLY A 66 -13.07 -1.12 1.12
C GLY A 66 -12.99 -2.26 2.12
N VAL A 67 -12.59 -3.46 1.67
CA VAL A 67 -12.48 -4.67 2.49
C VAL A 67 -11.03 -5.11 2.60
N ALA A 68 -10.62 -5.48 3.81
CA ALA A 68 -9.30 -6.04 4.10
C ALA A 68 -9.43 -7.44 4.73
N LEU A 69 -8.53 -8.35 4.36
CA LEU A 69 -8.42 -9.68 4.93
C LEU A 69 -7.05 -9.82 5.60
N SER A 70 -7.02 -10.20 6.88
CA SER A 70 -5.80 -10.61 7.57
C SER A 70 -5.74 -12.12 7.66
N PHE A 71 -4.58 -12.71 7.39
CA PHE A 71 -4.35 -14.14 7.52
C PHE A 71 -2.87 -14.44 7.78
N THR A 72 -2.58 -15.60 8.35
CA THR A 72 -1.20 -16.11 8.47
C THR A 72 -0.88 -16.95 7.24
N LYS A 73 0.25 -16.69 6.58
CA LYS A 73 0.74 -17.47 5.43
C LYS A 73 1.97 -18.26 5.82
N ASN A 74 1.97 -19.55 5.52
CA ASN A 74 3.16 -20.38 5.63
C ASN A 74 4.07 -20.11 4.42
N LYS A 75 5.30 -19.65 4.66
CA LYS A 75 6.26 -19.29 3.61
C LYS A 75 6.81 -20.50 2.85
N LYS A 76 6.76 -21.70 3.43
CA LYS A 76 7.24 -22.96 2.83
C LYS A 76 6.17 -23.62 1.96
N THR A 77 4.93 -23.68 2.44
CA THR A 77 3.82 -24.38 1.75
C THR A 77 2.88 -23.45 0.98
N GLY A 78 2.86 -22.15 1.29
CA GLY A 78 1.93 -21.18 0.74
C GLY A 78 0.53 -21.23 1.34
N GLU A 79 0.27 -22.12 2.31
CA GLU A 79 -1.04 -22.28 2.94
C GLU A 79 -1.42 -21.06 3.78
N ARG A 80 -2.72 -20.72 3.76
CA ARG A 80 -3.31 -19.62 4.51
C ARG A 80 -4.09 -20.16 5.70
N SER A 81 -3.93 -19.54 6.87
CA SER A 81 -4.68 -19.86 8.09
C SER A 81 -5.12 -18.57 8.81
N ASN A 82 -6.03 -18.68 9.78
CA ASN A 82 -6.52 -17.56 10.61
C ASN A 82 -7.08 -16.38 9.78
N ILE A 83 -7.91 -16.67 8.78
CA ILE A 83 -8.51 -15.66 7.91
C ILE A 83 -9.56 -14.85 8.69
N VAL A 84 -9.37 -13.54 8.76
CA VAL A 84 -10.30 -12.60 9.42
C VAL A 84 -10.57 -11.43 8.48
N GLU A 85 -11.85 -11.06 8.36
CA GLU A 85 -12.31 -9.96 7.50
C GLU A 85 -12.53 -8.66 8.27
N TYR A 86 -12.14 -7.56 7.63
CA TYR A 86 -12.21 -6.21 8.12
C TYR A 86 -12.75 -5.28 7.04
N THR A 87 -13.39 -4.20 7.46
CA THR A 87 -13.61 -3.03 6.61
C THR A 87 -12.49 -2.03 6.84
N TYR A 88 -12.05 -1.33 5.80
CA TYR A 88 -11.09 -0.25 5.94
C TYR A 88 -11.62 1.09 5.44
N VAL A 89 -11.10 2.17 6.02
CA VAL A 89 -11.35 3.56 5.64
C VAL A 89 -10.02 4.31 5.53
N ILE A 90 -9.85 5.10 4.48
CA ILE A 90 -8.71 6.01 4.29
C ILE A 90 -9.09 7.35 4.90
N GLU A 91 -8.35 7.75 5.94
CA GLU A 91 -8.60 8.98 6.67
C GLU A 91 -7.34 9.85 6.74
N GLU A 92 -7.55 11.17 6.81
CA GLU A 92 -6.50 12.12 7.11
C GLU A 92 -6.51 12.46 8.60
N TYR A 93 -5.33 12.53 9.21
CA TYR A 93 -5.14 12.97 10.58
C TYR A 93 -4.03 14.01 10.63
N THR A 94 -4.13 14.93 11.60
CA THR A 94 -3.06 15.89 11.87
C THR A 94 -2.19 15.35 13.00
N ASP A 95 -0.89 15.22 12.76
CA ASP A 95 0.05 14.75 13.79
C ASP A 95 0.38 15.84 14.82
N SER A 96 1.18 15.49 15.84
CA SER A 96 1.59 16.45 16.88
C SER A 96 2.50 17.57 16.38
N ALA A 97 2.99 17.49 15.14
CA ALA A 97 3.80 18.51 14.47
C ALA A 97 2.98 19.32 13.45
N ASP A 98 1.65 19.28 13.54
CA ASP A 98 0.70 19.97 12.66
C ASP A 98 0.83 19.58 11.18
N THR A 99 1.35 18.37 10.93
CA THR A 99 1.48 17.83 9.59
C THR A 99 0.28 16.94 9.28
N VAL A 100 -0.46 17.26 8.22
CA VAL A 100 -1.53 16.41 7.70
C VAL A 100 -0.91 15.13 7.13
N ARG A 101 -1.33 13.99 7.66
CA ARG A 101 -0.91 12.65 7.26
C ARG A 101 -2.12 11.81 6.92
N THR A 102 -1.91 10.76 6.13
CA THR A 102 -2.97 9.81 5.76
C THR A 102 -2.70 8.47 6.41
N HIS A 103 -3.74 7.85 6.94
CA HIS A 103 -3.70 6.47 7.42
C HIS A 103 -4.89 5.66 6.90
N ILE A 104 -4.79 4.36 7.08
CA ILE A 104 -5.84 3.39 6.81
C ILE A 104 -6.28 2.86 8.17
N VAL A 105 -7.54 3.09 8.52
CA VAL A 105 -8.16 2.51 9.70
C VAL A 105 -8.88 1.24 9.28
N VAL A 106 -8.53 0.13 9.92
CA VAL A 106 -9.08 -1.19 9.59
C VAL A 106 -9.84 -1.73 10.78
N THR A 107 -11.13 -2.02 10.61
CA THR A 107 -12.04 -2.41 11.70
C THR A 107 -12.70 -3.76 11.40
N THR A 108 -12.83 -4.62 12.41
CA THR A 108 -13.44 -5.96 12.23
C THR A 108 -14.86 -5.88 11.68
N SER A 109 -15.16 -6.72 10.67
CA SER A 109 -16.45 -6.77 9.99
C SER A 109 -17.40 -7.78 10.64
N GLY A 110 -18.71 -7.47 10.70
CA GLY A 110 -19.75 -8.45 11.09
C GLY A 110 -19.72 -8.94 12.55
N VAL A 111 -18.96 -8.29 13.43
CA VAL A 111 -18.83 -8.67 14.86
C VAL A 111 -19.64 -7.77 15.79
N LYS A 112 -19.88 -8.23 17.03
CA LYS A 112 -20.51 -7.40 18.06
C LYS A 112 -19.60 -6.21 18.41
N ARG A 113 -20.19 -5.08 18.83
CA ARG A 113 -19.45 -3.86 19.19
C ARG A 113 -18.38 -4.07 20.27
N SER A 114 -18.61 -4.98 21.21
CA SER A 114 -17.64 -5.35 22.26
C SER A 114 -16.43 -6.14 21.74
N GLU A 115 -16.53 -6.69 20.54
CA GLU A 115 -15.51 -7.51 19.86
C GLU A 115 -14.87 -6.73 18.70
N MET A 116 -15.25 -5.46 18.52
CA MET A 116 -14.67 -4.60 17.50
C MET A 116 -13.21 -4.28 17.85
N VAL A 117 -12.32 -4.61 16.92
CA VAL A 117 -10.89 -4.27 16.99
C VAL A 117 -10.59 -3.36 15.82
N SER A 118 -9.90 -2.26 16.07
CA SER A 118 -9.40 -1.36 15.03
C SER A 118 -7.88 -1.37 14.99
N ARG A 119 -7.31 -1.42 13.80
CA ARG A 119 -5.86 -1.33 13.56
C ARG A 119 -5.57 -0.15 12.64
N GLU A 120 -4.44 0.52 12.87
CA GLU A 120 -4.02 1.68 12.07
C GLU A 120 -2.81 1.31 11.20
N ILE A 121 -2.85 1.72 9.93
CA ILE A 121 -1.73 1.60 9.00
C ILE A 121 -1.41 2.98 8.42
N ARG A 122 -0.21 3.50 8.68
CA ARG A 122 0.21 4.83 8.23
C ARG A 122 0.90 4.76 6.89
N ILE A 123 0.50 5.60 5.94
CA ILE A 123 1.14 5.66 4.62
C ILE A 123 2.30 6.65 4.68
N THR A 124 3.53 6.14 4.58
CA THR A 124 4.75 6.94 4.70
C THR A 124 5.26 7.45 3.35
N SER A 125 5.01 6.73 2.27
CA SER A 125 5.33 7.14 0.89
C SER A 125 4.36 6.51 -0.10
N LEU A 126 4.00 7.22 -1.18
CA LEU A 126 3.25 6.68 -2.31
C LEU A 126 3.79 7.25 -3.63
N SER A 127 4.11 6.35 -4.56
CA SER A 127 4.51 6.64 -5.93
C SER A 127 3.87 5.63 -6.90
N LYS A 128 4.08 5.80 -8.20
CA LYS A 128 3.64 4.81 -9.21
C LYS A 128 4.34 3.45 -9.07
N MET A 129 5.54 3.43 -8.50
CA MET A 129 6.34 2.22 -8.35
C MET A 129 6.20 1.55 -6.99
N GLU A 130 6.15 2.36 -5.93
CA GLU A 130 6.30 1.89 -4.56
C GLU A 130 5.37 2.65 -3.63
N MET A 131 4.78 1.92 -2.71
CA MET A 131 4.11 2.45 -1.52
C MET A 131 4.84 1.90 -0.31
N SER A 132 5.05 2.76 0.69
CA SER A 132 5.64 2.38 1.97
C SER A 132 4.65 2.67 3.08
N VAL A 133 4.55 1.75 4.03
CA VAL A 133 3.58 1.82 5.12
C VAL A 133 4.19 1.42 6.45
N THR A 134 3.65 1.97 7.53
CA THR A 134 3.99 1.58 8.90
C THR A 134 2.75 1.03 9.57
N PHE A 135 2.81 -0.22 10.02
CA PHE A 135 1.73 -0.80 10.82
C PHE A 135 1.86 -0.32 12.28
N VAL A 136 0.74 0.16 12.83
CA VAL A 136 0.67 0.65 14.20
C VAL A 136 -0.22 -0.29 15.00
N ASN A 137 0.37 -1.00 15.97
CA ASN A 137 -0.36 -1.90 16.84
C ASN A 137 0.08 -1.69 18.30
N ASP A 138 -0.81 -1.16 19.15
CA ASP A 138 -0.70 -1.11 20.62
C ASP A 138 0.73 -1.01 21.15
N ARG A 139 1.49 0.02 20.69
CA ARG A 139 2.88 0.41 21.07
C ARG A 139 4.03 -0.25 20.31
N PHE A 140 3.78 -1.10 19.33
CA PHE A 140 4.78 -1.58 18.38
C PHE A 140 4.60 -0.91 17.02
N HIS A 141 5.71 -0.38 16.48
CA HIS A 141 5.80 0.13 15.13
C HIS A 141 6.67 -0.82 14.32
N THR A 142 6.12 -1.35 13.23
CA THR A 142 6.88 -2.12 12.26
C THR A 142 6.84 -1.36 10.94
N ASP A 143 8.01 -0.83 10.55
CA ASP A 143 8.19 -0.16 9.27
C ASP A 143 8.31 -1.22 8.16
N ILE A 144 7.48 -1.11 7.14
CA ILE A 144 7.51 -1.98 5.98
C ILE A 144 7.76 -1.12 4.75
N THR A 145 9.00 -1.18 4.27
CA THR A 145 9.45 -0.29 3.20
C THR A 145 9.03 -0.79 1.81
N ARG A 146 8.89 -2.10 1.59
CA ARG A 146 8.77 -2.66 0.24
C ARG A 146 7.47 -3.39 -0.02
N LEU A 147 6.70 -2.84 -0.95
CA LEU A 147 5.57 -3.48 -1.60
C LEU A 147 5.96 -3.87 -3.04
N THR A 148 6.17 -5.17 -3.28
CA THR A 148 6.03 -5.70 -4.64
C THR A 148 4.54 -5.66 -4.97
N ARG A 149 4.11 -4.65 -5.73
CA ARG A 149 2.85 -4.73 -6.48
C ARG A 149 2.87 -6.08 -7.23
N PRO A 150 1.91 -6.99 -7.03
CA PRO A 150 1.65 -7.99 -8.05
C PRO A 150 1.21 -7.17 -9.26
N THR A 151 2.11 -7.06 -10.23
CA THR A 151 1.92 -6.33 -11.48
C THR A 151 0.58 -6.72 -12.10
N MET A 152 -0.38 -5.79 -12.13
CA MET A 152 -1.39 -5.79 -13.19
C MET A 152 -0.69 -5.24 -14.43
N PHE A 153 -0.22 -6.16 -15.28
CA PHE A 153 -0.04 -5.94 -16.71
C PHE A 153 -0.84 -7.01 -17.44
#